data_AF-A0A936KI02-F1
#
_entry.id   AF-A0A936KI02-F1
#
_cell.length_a   1.000
_cell.length_b   1.000
_cell.length_c   1.000
_cell.angle_alpha   90.00
_cell.angle_beta   90.00
_cell.angle_gamma   90.00
#
_symmetry.space_group_name_H-M   'P 1'
#
loop_
_entity.id
_entity.type
_entity.pdbx_description
1 polymer ?
#
loop_
_entity_poly.entity_id
_entity_poly.type
_entity_poly.pdbx_seq_one_letter_code
_entity_poly.pdbx_strand_id
1 'polypeptide(L)'
;MTFKGWNFDILVGISALAISIYQIYTKSNINRQFFMIWNIIGIVFLFIIALIGVLSSPLPIQQFAFEQPNIAVLEFPYCFLPTCVVQIVLISHILLLKWSFKQKS
;
A
#
# COMPACT_ATOMS: atom_id res chain seq x y z
N MET A 1 6.10 0.13 -14.44
CA MET A 1 6.66 0.80 -13.24
C MET A 1 8.12 0.39 -13.09
N THR A 2 9.07 1.33 -13.17
CA THR A 2 10.49 1.07 -12.90
C THR A 2 10.86 1.65 -11.55
N PHE A 3 11.97 1.21 -10.92
CA PHE A 3 12.47 1.77 -9.65
C PHE A 3 12.71 3.29 -9.66
N LYS A 4 12.81 3.92 -10.85
CA LYS A 4 12.90 5.38 -11.03
C LYS A 4 11.54 6.11 -11.07
N GLY A 5 10.42 5.40 -11.03
CA GLY A 5 9.06 5.94 -11.08
C GLY A 5 8.39 6.14 -9.71
N TRP A 6 7.08 6.39 -9.72
CA TRP A 6 6.21 6.69 -8.57
C TRP A 6 6.01 5.49 -7.59
N ASN A 7 7.07 4.80 -7.17
CA ASN A 7 7.01 3.68 -6.20
C ASN A 7 7.10 4.20 -4.76
N PHE A 8 6.14 5.03 -4.37
CA PHE A 8 6.04 5.55 -3.00
C PHE A 8 5.62 4.47 -1.99
N ASP A 9 5.15 3.31 -2.45
CA ASP A 9 4.86 2.13 -1.65
C ASP A 9 6.06 1.62 -0.86
N ILE A 10 7.28 1.73 -1.41
CA ILE A 10 8.51 1.39 -0.69
C ILE A 10 8.65 2.26 0.57
N LEU A 11 8.40 3.56 0.45
CA LEU A 11 8.48 4.48 1.58
C LEU A 11 7.38 4.20 2.62
N VAL A 12 6.16 3.89 2.16
CA VAL A 12 5.07 3.50 3.07
C VAL A 12 5.42 2.21 3.81
N GLY A 13 5.97 1.20 3.11
CA GLY A 13 6.43 -0.07 3.70
C GLY A 13 7.55 0.11 4.72
N ILE A 14 8.56 0.94 4.42
CA ILE A 14 9.63 1.28 5.37
C ILE A 14 9.05 2.00 6.59
N SER A 15 8.13 2.95 6.39
CA SER A 15 7.50 3.66 7.51
C SER A 15 6.67 2.73 8.39
N ALA A 16 6.01 1.72 7.80
CA ALA A 16 5.25 0.71 8.53
C ALA A 16 6.16 -0.16 9.42
N LEU A 17 7.33 -0.57 8.91
CA LEU A 17 8.35 -1.28 9.68
C LEU A 17 8.90 -0.42 10.83
N ALA A 18 9.21 0.85 10.56
CA ALA A 18 9.68 1.76 11.60
C ALA A 18 8.64 1.94 12.72
N ILE A 19 7.37 2.12 12.35
CA ILE A 19 6.25 2.23 13.29
C ILE A 19 6.08 0.95 14.12
N SER A 20 6.15 -0.22 13.49
CA SER A 20 5.96 -1.50 14.20
C SER A 20 7.13 -1.81 15.15
N ILE A 21 8.37 -1.57 14.71
CA ILE A 21 9.57 -1.73 15.56
C ILE A 21 9.49 -0.79 16.76
N TYR A 22 9.13 0.48 16.53
CA TYR A 22 8.97 1.46 17.60
C TYR A 22 7.90 1.00 18.63
N GLN A 23 6.76 0.50 18.17
CA GLN A 23 5.70 0.04 19.05
C GLN A 23 6.10 -1.20 19.86
N ILE A 24 6.86 -2.14 19.25
CA ILE A 24 7.38 -3.33 19.94
C ILE A 24 8.41 -2.93 21.02
N TYR A 25 9.32 -2.02 20.70
CA TYR A 25 10.41 -1.64 21.60
C TYR A 25 9.92 -0.78 22.76
N THR A 26 9.10 0.23 22.47
CA THR A 26 8.68 1.23 23.46
C THR A 26 7.49 0.74 24.30
N LYS A 27 6.78 -0.30 23.82
CA LYS A 27 5.49 -0.79 24.36
C LYS A 27 4.43 0.30 24.55
N SER A 28 4.65 1.47 23.96
CA SER A 28 3.78 2.62 24.03
C SER A 28 2.93 2.69 22.78
N ASN A 29 1.69 3.15 22.95
CA ASN A 29 0.82 3.41 21.82
C ASN A 29 1.25 4.72 21.16
N ILE A 30 1.42 4.68 19.84
CA ILE A 30 1.62 5.88 19.04
C ILE A 30 0.37 6.76 19.16
N ASN A 31 0.56 8.08 19.04
CA ASN A 31 -0.55 9.02 19.01
C ASN A 31 -1.61 8.54 17.99
N ARG A 32 -2.80 8.29 18.51
CA ARG A 32 -3.95 7.80 17.76
C ARG A 32 -4.26 8.65 16.53
N GLN A 33 -4.19 9.98 16.64
CA GLN A 33 -4.47 10.87 15.52
C GLN A 33 -3.45 10.71 14.39
N PHE A 34 -2.15 10.64 14.75
CA PHE A 34 -1.09 10.37 13.79
C PHE A 34 -1.29 9.01 13.11
N PHE A 35 -1.57 7.96 13.88
CA PHE A 35 -1.77 6.61 13.35
C PHE A 35 -2.99 6.51 12.41
N MET A 36 -4.08 7.21 12.72
CA MET A 36 -5.25 7.27 11.83
C MET A 36 -4.91 8.00 10.52
N ILE A 37 -4.26 9.16 10.59
CA ILE A 37 -3.85 9.92 9.40
C ILE A 37 -2.91 9.08 8.54
N TRP A 38 -1.92 8.40 9.15
CA TRP A 38 -0.98 7.53 8.47
C TRP A 38 -1.69 6.39 7.72
N ASN A 39 -2.68 5.73 8.35
CA ASN A 39 -3.45 4.68 7.68
C ASN A 39 -4.30 5.20 6.52
N ILE A 40 -4.92 6.38 6.64
CA ILE A 40 -5.69 7.00 5.55
C ILE A 40 -4.77 7.33 4.37
N ILE A 41 -3.62 7.94 4.63
CA ILE A 41 -2.61 8.25 3.62
C ILE A 41 -2.12 6.96 2.94
N GLY A 42 -1.88 5.89 3.72
CA GLY A 42 -1.51 4.58 3.21
C GLY A 42 -2.54 4.00 2.23
N ILE A 43 -3.83 4.06 2.56
CA ILE A 43 -4.92 3.60 1.66
C ILE A 43 -4.94 4.42 0.37
N VAL A 44 -4.79 5.75 0.46
CA VAL A 44 -4.79 6.62 -0.74
C VAL A 44 -3.61 6.27 -1.65
N PHE A 45 -2.40 6.13 -1.11
CA PHE A 45 -1.23 5.73 -1.89
C PHE A 45 -1.39 4.33 -2.50
N LEU A 46 -1.90 3.37 -1.72
CA LEU A 46 -2.15 2.01 -2.20
C LEU A 46 -3.10 2.03 -3.42
N PHE A 47 -4.17 2.81 -3.33
CA PHE A 47 -5.14 2.94 -4.42
C PHE A 47 -4.53 3.60 -5.67
N ILE A 48 -3.78 4.69 -5.49
CA ILE A 48 -3.07 5.36 -6.59
C ILE A 48 -2.13 4.39 -7.31
N ILE A 49 -1.31 3.65 -6.57
CA ILE A 49 -0.33 2.73 -7.16
C ILE A 49 -1.03 1.53 -7.80
N ALA A 50 -2.08 0.98 -7.18
CA ALA A 50 -2.87 -0.08 -7.79
C ALA A 50 -3.49 0.37 -9.13
N LEU A 51 -4.08 1.57 -9.18
CA LEU A 51 -4.63 2.15 -10.40
C LEU A 51 -3.56 2.35 -11.47
N ILE A 52 -2.43 2.98 -11.14
CA ILE A 52 -1.33 3.17 -12.10
C ILE A 52 -0.82 1.81 -12.58
N GLY A 53 -0.76 0.80 -11.70
CA GLY A 53 -0.30 -0.55 -12.03
C GLY A 53 -1.19 -1.23 -13.05
N VAL A 54 -2.51 -1.14 -12.88
CA VAL A 54 -3.52 -1.65 -13.81
C VAL A 54 -3.52 -0.87 -15.12
N LEU A 55 -3.52 0.46 -15.07
CA LEU A 55 -3.50 1.33 -16.25
C LEU A 55 -2.16 1.30 -17.00
N SER A 56 -1.10 0.75 -16.40
CA SER A 56 0.19 0.49 -17.07
C SER A 56 0.31 -0.94 -17.62
N SER A 57 -0.62 -1.84 -17.27
CA SER A 57 -0.60 -3.23 -17.74
C SER A 57 -1.09 -3.33 -19.19
N PRO A 58 -0.66 -4.34 -19.97
CA PRO A 58 -1.02 -4.50 -21.38
C PRO A 58 -2.47 -5.01 -21.55
N LEU A 59 -3.43 -4.31 -20.95
CA LEU A 59 -4.87 -4.54 -21.05
C LEU A 59 -5.48 -3.52 -22.03
N PRO A 60 -6.69 -3.76 -22.57
CA PRO A 60 -7.37 -2.79 -23.43
C PRO A 60 -7.59 -1.40 -22.79
N ILE A 61 -7.55 -1.34 -21.46
CA ILE A 61 -7.67 -0.11 -20.66
C ILE A 61 -6.33 0.59 -20.39
N GLN A 62 -5.23 0.16 -21.01
CA GLN A 62 -3.90 0.76 -20.79
C GLN A 62 -3.89 2.25 -21.15
N GLN A 63 -3.41 3.09 -20.23
CA GLN A 63 -3.26 4.54 -20.39
C GLN A 63 -1.83 5.02 -20.16
N PHE A 64 -0.97 4.20 -19.53
CA PHE A 64 0.40 4.55 -19.19
C PHE A 64 1.41 3.48 -19.66
N ALA A 65 2.69 3.85 -19.68
CA ALA A 65 3.82 2.95 -19.91
C ALA A 65 3.75 2.13 -21.22
N PHE A 66 3.32 2.74 -22.34
CA PHE A 66 3.19 2.06 -23.63
C PHE A 66 4.51 1.48 -24.17
N GLU A 67 5.64 2.15 -23.95
CA GLU A 67 6.96 1.66 -24.36
C GLU A 67 7.45 0.47 -23.51
N GLN A 68 6.99 0.38 -22.26
CA GLN A 68 7.36 -0.68 -21.33
C GLN A 68 6.16 -1.06 -20.44
N PRO A 69 5.21 -1.86 -20.96
CA PRO A 69 4.01 -2.22 -20.24
C PRO A 69 4.32 -3.07 -19.01
N ASN A 70 3.44 -3.00 -18.01
CA ASN A 70 3.53 -3.78 -16.79
C ASN A 70 3.07 -5.23 -17.03
N ILE A 71 3.85 -6.00 -17.79
CA ILE A 71 3.54 -7.39 -18.13
C ILE A 71 3.68 -8.29 -16.88
N ALA A 72 4.65 -7.97 -16.02
CA ALA A 72 4.97 -8.80 -14.85
C ALA A 72 3.75 -9.08 -13.97
N VAL A 73 2.84 -8.12 -13.75
CA VAL A 73 1.65 -8.32 -12.90
C VAL A 73 0.65 -9.35 -13.45
N LEU A 74 0.83 -9.82 -14.69
CA LEU A 74 0.03 -10.89 -15.29
C LEU A 74 0.72 -12.27 -15.18
N GLU A 75 2.02 -12.29 -14.88
CA GLU A 75 2.85 -13.49 -14.85
C GLU A 75 3.05 -14.00 -13.42
N PHE A 76 3.21 -15.31 -13.28
CA PHE A 76 3.58 -15.90 -11.99
C PHE A 76 5.05 -15.54 -11.64
N PRO A 77 5.39 -15.21 -10.38
CA PRO A 77 4.52 -15.12 -9.19
C PRO A 77 3.94 -13.73 -8.93
N TYR A 78 4.23 -12.76 -9.80
CA TYR A 78 3.90 -11.35 -9.60
C TYR A 78 2.41 -11.04 -9.74
N CYS A 79 1.63 -11.93 -10.35
CA CYS A 79 0.17 -11.87 -10.34
C CYS A 79 -0.43 -11.85 -8.91
N PHE A 80 0.29 -12.36 -7.91
CA PHE A 80 -0.09 -12.24 -6.50
C PHE A 80 0.00 -10.84 -5.93
N LEU A 81 0.73 -9.91 -6.58
CA LEU A 81 0.80 -8.52 -6.12
C LEU A 81 -0.60 -7.86 -6.14
N PRO A 82 -1.27 -7.71 -7.30
CA PRO A 82 -2.60 -7.09 -7.33
C PRO A 82 -3.70 -7.98 -6.72
N THR A 83 -3.58 -9.31 -6.81
CA THR A 83 -4.64 -10.24 -6.40
C THR A 83 -4.62 -10.58 -4.91
N CYS A 84 -3.45 -10.63 -4.28
CA CYS A 84 -3.31 -11.01 -2.87
C CYS A 84 -2.68 -9.89 -2.03
N VAL A 85 -1.48 -9.43 -2.38
CA VAL A 85 -0.70 -8.52 -1.51
C VAL A 85 -1.42 -7.18 -1.33
N VAL A 86 -1.89 -6.57 -2.42
CA VAL A 86 -2.64 -5.31 -2.36
C VAL A 86 -3.90 -5.45 -1.49
N GLN A 87 -4.61 -6.57 -1.58
CA GLN A 87 -5.83 -6.82 -0.80
C GLN A 87 -5.51 -6.98 0.69
N ILE A 88 -4.44 -7.71 1.02
CA ILE A 88 -3.99 -7.90 2.40
C ILE A 88 -3.61 -6.55 3.01
N VAL A 89 -2.82 -5.73 2.30
CA VAL A 89 -2.40 -4.40 2.78
C VAL A 89 -3.60 -3.48 3.00
N LEU A 90 -4.58 -3.49 2.08
CA LEU A 90 -5.81 -2.72 2.23
C LEU A 90 -6.59 -3.13 3.49
N ILE A 91 -6.79 -4.45 3.68
CA ILE A 91 -7.47 -4.99 4.86
C ILE A 91 -6.72 -4.62 6.14
N SER A 92 -5.38 -4.69 6.15
CA SER A 92 -4.57 -4.26 7.30
C SER A 92 -4.85 -2.82 7.69
N HIS A 93 -4.85 -1.88 6.74
CA HIS A 93 -5.17 -0.48 7.04
C HIS A 93 -6.59 -0.30 7.57
N ILE A 94 -7.58 -0.99 7.00
CA ILE A 94 -8.98 -0.93 7.46
C ILE A 94 -9.12 -1.46 8.89
N LEU A 95 -8.48 -2.59 9.21
CA LEU A 95 -8.51 -3.17 10.55
C LEU A 95 -7.84 -2.25 11.58
N LEU A 96 -6.71 -1.65 11.23
CA LEU A 96 -5.99 -0.69 12.08
C LEU A 96 -6.80 0.58 12.34
N LEU A 97 -7.50 1.10 11.32
CA LEU A 97 -8.44 2.22 11.49
C LEU A 97 -9.60 1.84 12.40
N LYS A 98 -10.24 0.68 12.18
CA LYS A 98 -11.34 0.20 13.02
C LYS A 98 -10.92 0.05 14.48
N TRP A 99 -9.73 -0.50 14.74
CA TRP A 99 -9.17 -0.59 16.08
C TRP A 99 -8.94 0.80 16.70
N SER A 100 -8.40 1.74 15.91
CA SER A 100 -8.21 3.12 16.34
C SER A 100 -9.54 3.80 16.68
N PHE A 101 -10.63 3.55 15.96
CA PHE A 101 -11.95 4.09 16.30
C PHE A 101 -12.54 3.51 17.59
N LYS A 102 -12.32 2.22 17.86
CA LYS A 102 -12.88 1.53 19.04
C LYS A 102 -12.30 2.00 20.38
N GLN A 103 -11.04 2.45 20.41
CA GLN A 103 -10.41 2.99 21.64
C GLN A 103 -11.01 4.29 22.17
N LYS A 104 -12.00 4.88 21.48
CA LYS A 104 -12.69 6.10 21.93
C LYS A 104 -13.89 5.82 22.86
N SER A 105 -14.22 4.54 23.08
CA SER A 105 -15.26 4.06 24.01
C SER A 105 -14.64 3.43 25.24
#